data_AF-A0A3P7KMY4-F1
#
_entry.id   AF-A0A3P7KMY4-F1
#
_cell.length_a   1.000
_cell.length_b   1.000
_cell.length_c   1.000
_cell.angle_alpha   90.00
_cell.angle_beta   90.00
_cell.angle_gamma   90.00
#
_symmetry.space_group_name_H-M   'P 1'
#
loop_
_entity.id
_entity.type
_entity.pdbx_description
1 polymer ?
#
loop_
_entity_poly.entity_id
_entity_poly.type
_entity_poly.pdbx_seq_one_letter_code
_entity_poly.pdbx_strand_id
1 'polypeptide(L)'
;MFLYFKAERERRRKDEAKRIRRLVELAYSKDPRIAKFKREDQEMKNKAKEEKQRRMREKAEAAERERKAREEAELKAKEEQERLAKEERERERKEKEAAKKAAAAQRRRFKKLAESAGHWTDDPRKKLAEMERVERLCLSLPVDAMSALCDSIEKLTVREEILAAISEAEVFLFLSCSITMGDKHKDAEKTTVLWTSDEIQLLVKASNTYPAGTVDRWNVIADYINEHRKDKSMPPKNEKQVIKQVMFSFFLFSFKICRDTVSVIYNIYV
;
A
#
# COMPACT_ATOMS: atom_id res chain seq x y z
N MET A 1 90.81 -27.80 39.32
CA MET A 1 90.77 -29.25 39.02
C MET A 1 89.48 -29.95 39.50
N PHE A 2 89.06 -29.80 40.76
CA PHE A 2 87.92 -30.54 41.34
C PHE A 2 86.55 -30.31 40.65
N LEU A 3 86.26 -29.07 40.23
CA LEU A 3 85.03 -28.72 39.50
C LEU A 3 84.97 -29.34 38.10
N TYR A 4 86.11 -29.41 37.41
CA TYR A 4 86.24 -30.06 36.10
C TYR A 4 85.94 -31.57 36.19
N PHE A 5 86.47 -32.26 37.20
CA PHE A 5 86.15 -33.67 37.46
C PHE A 5 84.68 -33.90 37.86
N LYS A 6 84.00 -32.90 38.42
CA LYS A 6 82.56 -32.98 38.75
C LYS A 6 81.70 -32.81 37.48
N ALA A 7 82.05 -31.83 36.63
CA ALA A 7 81.41 -31.60 35.34
C ALA A 7 81.59 -32.78 34.36
N GLU A 8 82.80 -33.33 34.25
CA GLU A 8 83.10 -34.48 33.38
C GLU A 8 82.34 -35.74 33.82
N ARG A 9 82.19 -35.97 35.15
CA ARG A 9 81.35 -37.07 35.68
C ARG A 9 79.87 -36.88 35.38
N GLU A 10 79.37 -35.65 35.41
CA GLU A 10 77.98 -35.37 35.07
C GLU A 10 77.73 -35.53 33.57
N ARG A 11 78.68 -35.11 32.72
CA ARG A 11 78.61 -35.36 31.27
C ARG A 11 78.55 -36.84 30.97
N ARG A 12 79.44 -37.65 31.56
CA ARG A 12 79.42 -39.11 31.43
C ARG A 12 78.10 -39.72 31.91
N ARG A 13 77.51 -39.23 33.01
CA ARG A 13 76.18 -39.66 33.46
C ARG A 13 75.06 -39.29 32.48
N LYS A 14 75.08 -38.09 31.89
CA LYS A 14 74.09 -37.66 30.89
C LYS A 14 74.22 -38.46 29.59
N ASP A 15 75.45 -38.73 29.15
CA ASP A 15 75.72 -39.54 27.97
C ASP A 15 75.29 -41.00 28.19
N GLU A 16 75.56 -41.54 29.38
CA GLU A 16 75.08 -42.85 29.79
C GLU A 16 73.55 -42.91 29.83
N ALA A 17 72.90 -41.92 30.43
CA ALA A 17 71.44 -41.84 30.47
C ALA A 17 70.82 -41.67 29.06
N LYS A 18 71.49 -40.97 28.13
CA LYS A 18 71.08 -40.90 26.72
C LYS A 18 71.25 -42.25 26.01
N ARG A 19 72.33 -42.97 26.31
CA ARG A 19 72.57 -44.31 25.75
C ARG A 19 71.51 -45.30 26.23
N ILE A 20 71.22 -45.29 27.53
CA ILE A 20 70.16 -46.11 28.15
C ILE A 20 68.80 -45.78 27.53
N ARG A 21 68.43 -44.49 27.40
CA ARG A 21 67.17 -44.10 26.73
C ARG A 21 67.10 -44.60 25.29
N ARG A 22 68.17 -44.46 24.51
CA ARG A 22 68.24 -44.97 23.13
C ARG A 22 68.10 -46.49 23.06
N LEU A 23 68.73 -47.22 23.98
CA LEU A 23 68.57 -48.68 24.10
C LEU A 23 67.11 -49.07 24.38
N VAL A 24 66.46 -48.36 25.30
CA VAL A 24 65.04 -48.56 25.64
C VAL A 24 64.16 -48.25 24.43
N GLU A 25 64.33 -47.09 23.77
CA GLU A 25 63.56 -46.73 22.57
C GLU A 25 63.72 -47.76 21.44
N LEU A 26 64.94 -48.24 21.22
CA LEU A 26 65.22 -49.28 20.23
C LEU A 26 64.49 -50.60 20.59
N ALA A 27 64.54 -51.02 21.87
CA ALA A 27 63.83 -52.21 22.32
C ALA A 27 62.30 -52.06 22.14
N TYR A 28 61.73 -50.91 22.49
CA TYR A 28 60.31 -50.61 22.28
C TYR A 28 59.93 -50.52 20.80
N SER A 29 60.86 -50.13 19.92
CA SER A 29 60.63 -50.09 18.47
C SER A 29 60.67 -51.48 17.83
N LYS A 30 61.40 -52.43 18.43
CA LYS A 30 61.60 -53.78 17.90
C LYS A 30 60.63 -54.81 18.48
N ASP A 31 59.99 -54.55 19.63
CA ASP A 31 58.95 -55.45 20.17
C ASP A 31 57.67 -55.40 19.30
N PRO A 32 57.26 -56.51 18.65
CA PRO A 32 56.10 -56.54 17.77
C PRO A 32 54.76 -56.22 18.46
N ARG A 33 54.62 -56.53 19.76
CA ARG A 33 53.39 -56.27 20.52
C ARG A 33 53.21 -54.77 20.77
N ILE A 34 54.30 -54.10 21.14
CA ILE A 34 54.32 -52.64 21.35
C ILE A 34 54.10 -51.90 20.02
N ALA A 35 54.71 -52.39 18.94
CA ALA A 35 54.50 -51.86 17.61
C ALA A 35 53.03 -51.97 17.16
N LYS A 36 52.38 -53.12 17.40
CA LYS A 36 50.96 -53.32 17.12
C LYS A 36 50.08 -52.35 17.92
N PHE A 37 50.31 -52.23 19.23
CA PHE A 37 49.55 -51.32 20.09
C PHE A 37 49.66 -49.85 19.67
N LYS A 38 50.87 -49.39 19.32
CA LYS A 38 51.08 -48.02 18.81
C LYS A 38 50.40 -47.77 17.46
N ARG A 39 50.41 -48.75 16.56
CA ARG A 39 49.72 -48.65 15.26
C ARG A 39 48.21 -48.59 15.45
N GLU A 40 47.65 -49.45 16.29
CA GLU A 40 46.22 -49.46 16.61
C GLU A 40 45.77 -48.16 17.28
N ASP A 41 46.53 -47.63 18.25
CA ASP A 41 46.24 -46.32 18.88
C ASP A 41 46.32 -45.16 17.87
N GLN A 42 47.31 -45.17 16.98
CA GLN A 42 47.44 -44.16 15.93
C GLN A 42 46.30 -44.25 14.91
N GLU A 43 45.91 -45.46 14.51
CA GLU A 43 44.78 -45.71 13.60
C GLU A 43 43.46 -45.29 14.24
N MET A 44 43.25 -45.57 15.53
CA MET A 44 42.07 -45.11 16.27
C MET A 44 42.00 -43.58 16.35
N LYS A 45 43.13 -42.92 16.61
CA LYS A 45 43.22 -41.45 16.60
C LYS A 45 42.99 -40.86 15.22
N ASN A 46 43.52 -41.48 14.17
CA ASN A 46 43.31 -41.04 12.79
C ASN A 46 41.85 -41.22 12.36
N LYS A 47 41.25 -42.39 12.63
CA LYS A 47 39.83 -42.66 12.38
C LYS A 47 38.92 -41.70 13.14
N ALA A 48 39.20 -41.39 14.41
CA ALA A 48 38.44 -40.41 15.18
C ALA A 48 38.55 -38.99 14.60
N LYS A 49 39.74 -38.60 14.10
CA LYS A 49 39.94 -37.31 13.43
C LYS A 49 39.20 -37.25 12.09
N GLU A 50 39.28 -38.29 11.29
CA GLU A 50 38.59 -38.41 10.00
C GLU A 50 37.07 -38.40 10.17
N GLU A 51 36.54 -39.13 11.15
CA GLU A 51 35.11 -39.13 11.45
C GLU A 51 34.63 -37.74 11.90
N LYS A 52 35.41 -37.06 12.76
CA LYS A 52 35.12 -35.69 13.16
C LYS A 52 35.15 -34.73 11.97
N GLN A 53 36.14 -34.85 11.08
CA GLN A 53 36.22 -34.03 9.87
C GLN A 53 35.05 -34.32 8.91
N ARG A 54 34.66 -35.59 8.75
CA ARG A 54 33.53 -35.98 7.91
C ARG A 54 32.21 -35.42 8.44
N ARG A 55 31.93 -35.57 9.74
CA ARG A 55 30.74 -34.98 10.39
C ARG A 55 30.72 -33.45 10.25
N MET A 56 31.86 -32.78 10.36
CA MET A 56 31.95 -31.33 10.17
C MET A 56 31.70 -30.91 8.71
N ARG A 57 32.23 -31.66 7.72
CA ARG A 57 31.99 -31.41 6.29
C ARG A 57 30.53 -31.65 5.91
N GLU A 58 29.94 -32.75 6.36
CA GLU A 58 28.53 -33.08 6.13
C GLU A 58 27.61 -32.01 6.74
N LYS A 59 27.91 -31.52 7.96
CA LYS A 59 27.16 -30.42 8.59
C LYS A 59 27.31 -29.10 7.84
N ALA A 60 28.51 -28.78 7.35
CA ALA A 60 28.76 -27.57 6.57
C ALA A 60 28.04 -27.62 5.20
N GLU A 61 28.08 -28.77 4.52
CA GLU A 61 27.41 -28.97 3.24
C GLU A 61 25.87 -28.96 3.39
N ALA A 62 25.33 -29.57 4.44
CA ALA A 62 23.90 -29.50 4.75
C ALA A 62 23.44 -28.05 5.01
N ALA A 63 24.21 -27.28 5.80
CA ALA A 63 23.92 -25.88 6.06
C ALA A 63 24.01 -25.01 4.79
N GLU A 64 24.94 -25.29 3.89
CA GLU A 64 25.06 -24.58 2.61
C GLU A 64 23.91 -24.90 1.65
N ARG A 65 23.50 -26.18 1.56
CA ARG A 65 22.34 -26.60 0.76
C ARG A 65 21.05 -25.97 1.29
N GLU A 66 20.87 -25.91 2.61
CA GLU A 66 19.72 -25.26 3.23
C GLU A 66 19.71 -23.74 2.94
N ARG A 67 20.87 -23.07 3.03
CA ARG A 67 20.97 -21.64 2.70
C ARG A 67 20.62 -21.36 1.24
N LYS A 68 21.16 -22.14 0.30
CA LYS A 68 20.86 -22.03 -1.14
C LYS A 68 19.37 -22.29 -1.43
N ALA A 69 18.76 -23.30 -0.80
CA ALA A 69 17.34 -23.59 -0.95
C ALA A 69 16.44 -22.46 -0.43
N ARG A 70 16.82 -21.82 0.70
CA ARG A 70 16.11 -20.66 1.24
C ARG A 70 16.24 -19.43 0.33
N GLU A 71 17.44 -19.15 -0.17
CA GLU A 71 17.70 -18.04 -1.12
C GLU A 71 16.92 -18.23 -2.43
N GLU A 72 16.89 -19.45 -2.99
CA GLU A 72 16.14 -19.76 -4.20
C GLU A 72 14.61 -19.68 -3.98
N ALA A 73 14.12 -20.15 -2.83
CA ALA A 73 12.71 -20.03 -2.47
C ALA A 73 12.29 -18.56 -2.27
N GLU A 74 13.14 -17.73 -1.66
CA GLU A 74 12.88 -16.30 -1.49
C GLU A 74 12.89 -15.56 -2.84
N LEU A 75 13.81 -15.90 -3.74
CA LEU A 75 13.86 -15.31 -5.08
C LEU A 75 12.60 -15.65 -5.90
N LYS A 76 12.18 -16.92 -5.87
CA LYS A 76 10.94 -17.38 -6.53
C LYS A 76 9.70 -16.71 -5.95
N ALA A 77 9.62 -16.59 -4.62
CA ALA A 77 8.51 -15.91 -3.96
C ALA A 77 8.45 -14.41 -4.33
N LYS A 78 9.59 -13.72 -4.41
CA LYS A 78 9.67 -12.32 -4.86
C LYS A 78 9.25 -12.16 -6.32
N GLU A 79 9.72 -13.04 -7.21
CA GLU A 79 9.36 -13.01 -8.63
C GLU A 79 7.86 -13.25 -8.85
N GLU A 80 7.28 -14.20 -8.12
CA GLU A 80 5.83 -14.46 -8.18
C GLU A 80 5.00 -13.29 -7.65
N GLN A 81 5.41 -12.70 -6.51
CA GLN A 81 4.75 -11.50 -5.96
C GLN A 81 4.84 -10.31 -6.91
N GLU A 82 5.98 -10.09 -7.58
CA GLU A 82 6.14 -9.02 -8.55
C GLU A 82 5.27 -9.24 -9.79
N ARG A 83 5.15 -10.49 -10.27
CA ARG A 83 4.27 -10.84 -11.40
C ARG A 83 2.80 -10.60 -11.07
N LEU A 84 2.34 -11.04 -9.90
CA LEU A 84 0.97 -10.82 -9.44
C LEU A 84 0.68 -9.32 -9.25
N ALA A 85 1.61 -8.56 -8.65
CA ALA A 85 1.46 -7.12 -8.49
C ALA A 85 1.44 -6.36 -9.82
N LYS A 86 2.20 -6.80 -10.83
CA LYS A 86 2.14 -6.23 -12.18
C LYS A 86 0.79 -6.52 -12.84
N GLU A 87 0.31 -7.76 -12.75
CA GLU A 87 -0.98 -8.14 -13.34
C GLU A 87 -2.15 -7.39 -12.69
N GLU A 88 -2.16 -7.23 -11.36
CA GLU A 88 -3.17 -6.47 -10.63
C GLU A 88 -3.17 -4.99 -11.03
N ARG A 89 -1.99 -4.36 -11.13
CA ARG A 89 -1.86 -2.96 -11.58
C ARG A 89 -2.35 -2.76 -13.01
N GLU A 90 -2.09 -3.72 -13.90
CA GLU A 90 -2.62 -3.66 -15.27
C GLU A 90 -4.13 -3.83 -15.33
N ARG A 91 -4.70 -4.76 -14.55
CA ARG A 91 -6.15 -4.95 -14.45
C ARG A 91 -6.82 -3.69 -13.91
N GLU A 92 -6.30 -3.11 -12.82
CA GLU A 92 -6.84 -1.90 -12.22
C GLU A 92 -6.74 -0.70 -13.18
N ARG A 93 -5.65 -0.58 -13.96
CA ARG A 93 -5.51 0.45 -15.00
C ARG A 93 -6.53 0.28 -16.11
N LYS A 94 -6.72 -0.96 -16.61
CA LYS A 94 -7.71 -1.28 -17.66
C LYS A 94 -9.14 -1.02 -17.17
N GLU A 95 -9.47 -1.39 -15.95
CA GLU A 95 -10.79 -1.13 -15.33
C GLU A 95 -11.05 0.37 -15.16
N LYS A 96 -10.08 1.14 -14.63
CA LYS A 96 -10.19 2.60 -14.50
C LYS A 96 -10.35 3.29 -15.86
N GLU A 97 -9.65 2.82 -16.89
CA GLU A 97 -9.76 3.38 -18.24
C GLU A 97 -11.12 3.03 -18.88
N ALA A 98 -11.58 1.79 -18.74
CA ALA A 98 -12.90 1.36 -19.20
C ALA A 98 -14.03 2.14 -18.50
N ALA A 99 -13.94 2.34 -17.18
CA ALA A 99 -14.90 3.14 -16.42
C ALA A 99 -14.92 4.61 -16.85
N LYS A 100 -13.76 5.23 -17.11
CA LYS A 100 -13.68 6.60 -17.65
C LYS A 100 -14.29 6.70 -19.05
N LYS A 101 -14.04 5.72 -19.92
CA LYS A 101 -14.60 5.68 -21.27
C LYS A 101 -16.13 5.50 -21.24
N ALA A 102 -16.65 4.62 -20.38
CA ALA A 102 -18.08 4.45 -20.16
C ALA A 102 -18.72 5.74 -19.60
N ALA A 103 -18.10 6.38 -18.61
CA ALA A 103 -18.54 7.66 -18.07
C ALA A 103 -18.60 8.75 -19.14
N ALA A 104 -17.55 8.87 -19.97
CA ALA A 104 -17.50 9.83 -21.06
C ALA A 104 -18.55 9.55 -22.14
N ALA A 105 -18.81 8.28 -22.45
CA ALA A 105 -19.85 7.88 -23.40
C ALA A 105 -21.25 8.27 -22.91
N GLN A 106 -21.58 7.99 -21.65
CA GLN A 106 -22.89 8.37 -21.07
C GLN A 106 -23.05 9.89 -20.96
N ARG A 107 -22.00 10.62 -20.56
CA ARG A 107 -22.02 12.10 -20.55
C ARG A 107 -22.23 12.67 -21.95
N ARG A 108 -21.60 12.10 -22.98
CA ARG A 108 -21.83 12.49 -24.38
C ARG A 108 -23.25 12.16 -24.84
N ARG A 109 -23.82 11.01 -24.43
CA ARG A 109 -25.20 10.64 -24.72
C ARG A 109 -26.17 11.67 -24.13
N PHE A 110 -26.07 11.97 -22.84
CA PHE A 110 -26.93 12.94 -22.16
C PHE A 110 -26.86 14.34 -22.80
N LYS A 111 -25.66 14.83 -23.12
CA LYS A 111 -25.49 16.13 -23.81
C LYS A 111 -26.17 16.15 -25.17
N LYS A 112 -26.02 15.09 -25.97
CA LYS A 112 -26.70 15.00 -27.28
C LYS A 112 -28.22 15.00 -27.16
N LEU A 113 -28.77 14.30 -26.17
CA LEU A 113 -30.22 14.31 -25.90
C LEU A 113 -30.71 15.72 -25.53
N ALA A 114 -29.96 16.44 -24.70
CA ALA A 114 -30.28 17.82 -24.35
C ALA A 114 -30.20 18.76 -25.56
N GLU A 115 -29.17 18.62 -26.39
CA GLU A 115 -29.01 19.41 -27.63
C GLU A 115 -30.14 19.14 -28.63
N SER A 116 -30.51 17.87 -28.86
CA SER A 116 -31.57 17.49 -29.81
C SER A 116 -32.96 17.95 -29.34
N ALA A 117 -33.18 18.01 -28.03
CA ALA A 117 -34.41 18.53 -27.45
C ALA A 117 -34.41 20.05 -27.23
N GLY A 118 -33.39 20.77 -27.70
CA GLY A 118 -33.30 22.22 -27.55
C GLY A 118 -33.16 22.68 -26.10
N HIS A 119 -32.59 21.85 -25.22
CA HIS A 119 -32.50 22.06 -23.77
C HIS A 119 -33.86 22.21 -23.09
N TRP A 120 -34.90 21.63 -23.69
CA TRP A 120 -36.28 21.60 -23.19
C TRP A 120 -36.87 22.97 -22.87
N THR A 121 -36.34 24.05 -23.47
CA THR A 121 -36.78 25.42 -23.24
C THR A 121 -36.66 26.29 -24.48
N ASP A 122 -37.69 27.10 -24.73
CA ASP A 122 -37.76 28.02 -25.87
C ASP A 122 -37.26 29.44 -25.50
N ASP A 123 -37.08 29.73 -24.20
CA ASP A 123 -36.64 31.01 -23.68
C ASP A 123 -35.09 31.09 -23.65
N PRO A 124 -34.46 32.05 -24.38
CA PRO A 124 -33.01 32.21 -24.41
C PRO A 124 -32.36 32.38 -23.03
N ARG A 125 -33.07 32.99 -22.07
CA ARG A 125 -32.53 33.24 -20.72
C ARG A 125 -32.53 31.98 -19.86
N LYS A 126 -33.55 31.13 -20.02
CA LYS A 126 -33.66 29.84 -19.32
C LYS A 126 -32.76 28.79 -19.98
N LYS A 127 -32.50 28.91 -21.28
CA LYS A 127 -31.61 28.01 -22.02
C LYS A 127 -30.21 27.94 -21.43
N LEU A 128 -29.62 29.08 -21.07
CA LEU A 128 -28.31 29.10 -20.42
C LEU A 128 -28.33 28.37 -19.06
N ALA A 129 -29.37 28.58 -18.26
CA ALA A 129 -29.53 27.92 -16.97
C ALA A 129 -29.69 26.39 -17.11
N GLU A 130 -30.46 25.92 -18.11
CA GLU A 130 -30.62 24.48 -18.38
C GLU A 130 -29.34 23.86 -18.98
N MET A 131 -28.57 24.61 -19.79
CA MET A 131 -27.24 24.18 -20.26
C MET A 131 -26.27 23.95 -19.08
N GLU A 132 -26.21 24.91 -18.14
CA GLU A 132 -25.41 24.78 -16.93
C GLU A 132 -25.89 23.62 -16.04
N ARG A 133 -27.21 23.38 -16.00
CA ARG A 133 -27.82 22.27 -15.27
C ARG A 133 -27.39 20.92 -15.82
N VAL A 134 -27.40 20.77 -17.15
CA VAL A 134 -26.94 19.56 -17.86
C VAL A 134 -25.44 19.30 -17.59
N GLU A 135 -24.60 20.34 -17.64
CA GLU A 135 -23.17 20.20 -17.34
C GLU A 135 -22.90 19.83 -15.87
N ARG A 136 -23.67 20.41 -14.95
CA ARG A 136 -23.57 20.08 -13.52
C ARG A 136 -23.91 18.62 -13.26
N LEU A 137 -25.04 18.16 -13.80
CA LEU A 137 -25.46 16.77 -13.70
C LEU A 137 -24.44 15.82 -14.36
N CYS A 138 -23.88 16.19 -15.51
CA CYS A 138 -22.79 15.45 -16.12
C CYS A 138 -21.66 15.24 -15.12
N LEU A 139 -21.25 16.27 -14.39
CA LEU A 139 -20.09 16.21 -13.49
C LEU A 139 -20.38 15.45 -12.20
N SER A 140 -21.56 15.64 -11.62
CA SER A 140 -21.87 15.17 -10.27
C SER A 140 -22.48 13.77 -10.21
N LEU A 141 -23.20 13.32 -11.24
CA LEU A 141 -23.88 12.02 -11.21
C LEU A 141 -22.91 10.85 -11.49
N PRO A 142 -23.07 9.71 -10.79
CA PRO A 142 -22.38 8.48 -11.16
C PRO A 142 -22.87 7.95 -12.52
N VAL A 143 -22.04 7.12 -13.17
CA VAL A 143 -22.29 6.63 -14.54
C VAL A 143 -23.60 5.86 -14.65
N ASP A 144 -23.94 5.06 -13.63
CA ASP A 144 -25.14 4.23 -13.62
C ASP A 144 -26.43 5.07 -13.54
N ALA A 145 -26.44 6.06 -12.64
CA ALA A 145 -27.56 7.00 -12.52
C ALA A 145 -27.71 7.88 -13.78
N MET A 146 -26.59 8.27 -14.41
CA MET A 146 -26.63 9.00 -15.69
C MET A 146 -27.22 8.13 -16.82
N SER A 147 -26.89 6.84 -16.85
CA SER A 147 -27.46 5.91 -17.83
C SER A 147 -28.96 5.76 -17.62
N ALA A 148 -29.40 5.54 -16.37
CA ALA A 148 -30.82 5.43 -16.03
C ALA A 148 -31.61 6.71 -16.36
N LEU A 149 -30.99 7.88 -16.14
CA LEU A 149 -31.57 9.17 -16.53
C LEU A 149 -31.72 9.27 -18.06
N CYS A 150 -30.69 8.90 -18.84
CA CYS A 150 -30.79 8.88 -20.30
C CYS A 150 -31.90 7.94 -20.78
N ASP A 151 -32.00 6.74 -20.21
CA ASP A 151 -33.04 5.77 -20.57
C ASP A 151 -34.44 6.25 -20.21
N SER A 152 -34.58 7.04 -19.14
CA SER A 152 -35.85 7.65 -18.74
C SER A 152 -36.24 8.80 -19.68
N ILE A 153 -35.27 9.66 -20.04
CA ILE A 153 -35.49 10.77 -20.97
C ILE A 153 -35.85 10.28 -22.37
N GLU A 154 -35.30 9.15 -22.82
CA GLU A 154 -35.67 8.56 -24.12
C GLU A 154 -37.10 8.00 -24.16
N LYS A 155 -37.66 7.60 -23.01
CA LYS A 155 -39.03 7.07 -22.91
C LYS A 155 -40.08 8.16 -22.74
N LEU A 156 -39.70 9.28 -22.14
CA LEU A 156 -40.60 10.39 -21.84
C LEU A 156 -40.63 11.35 -23.03
N THR A 157 -41.82 11.67 -23.52
CA THR A 157 -42.02 12.60 -24.64
C THR A 157 -42.56 13.96 -24.17
N VAL A 158 -43.06 14.03 -22.93
CA VAL A 158 -43.63 15.24 -22.33
C VAL A 158 -42.52 16.06 -21.66
N ARG A 159 -42.42 17.34 -22.04
CA ARG A 159 -41.41 18.30 -21.54
C ARG A 159 -41.38 18.37 -20.01
N GLU A 160 -42.55 18.43 -19.38
CA GLU A 160 -42.68 18.57 -17.92
C GLU A 160 -42.20 17.32 -17.17
N GLU A 161 -42.49 16.13 -17.70
CA GLU A 161 -42.03 14.85 -17.14
C GLU A 161 -40.51 14.69 -17.27
N ILE A 162 -39.91 15.16 -18.37
CA ILE A 162 -38.46 15.17 -18.55
C ILE A 162 -37.78 16.09 -17.54
N LEU A 163 -38.30 17.31 -17.34
CA LEU A 163 -37.77 18.25 -16.35
C LEU A 163 -37.94 17.75 -14.91
N ALA A 164 -39.03 17.03 -14.62
CA ALA A 164 -39.24 16.34 -13.34
C ALA A 164 -38.21 15.23 -13.12
N ALA A 165 -37.96 14.37 -14.11
CA ALA A 165 -36.94 13.31 -14.02
C ALA A 165 -35.52 13.89 -13.82
N ILE A 166 -35.20 15.01 -14.47
CA ILE A 166 -33.94 15.73 -14.26
C ILE A 166 -33.87 16.32 -12.85
N SER A 167 -34.98 16.86 -12.33
CA SER A 167 -35.08 17.37 -10.95
C SER A 167 -34.95 16.26 -9.91
N GLU A 168 -35.55 15.10 -10.16
CA GLU A 168 -35.43 13.93 -9.30
C GLU A 168 -33.99 13.42 -9.25
N ALA A 169 -33.26 13.45 -10.37
CA ALA A 169 -31.84 13.12 -10.41
C ALA A 169 -30.97 14.11 -9.62
N GLU A 170 -31.31 15.41 -9.62
CA GLU A 170 -30.64 16.41 -8.79
C GLU A 170 -30.95 16.23 -7.30
N VAL A 171 -32.21 15.93 -6.97
CA VAL A 171 -32.61 15.62 -5.60
C VAL A 171 -31.93 14.33 -5.16
N PHE A 172 -31.83 13.30 -6.00
CA PHE A 172 -31.10 12.07 -5.69
C PHE A 172 -29.61 12.33 -5.42
N LEU A 173 -28.98 13.30 -6.10
CA LEU A 173 -27.62 13.74 -5.78
C LEU A 173 -27.53 14.41 -4.40
N PHE A 174 -28.50 15.29 -4.09
CA PHE A 174 -28.57 15.99 -2.80
C PHE A 174 -28.91 15.04 -1.63
N LEU A 175 -29.82 14.10 -1.88
CA LEU A 175 -30.28 13.09 -0.94
C LEU A 175 -29.26 11.97 -0.80
N SER A 176 -28.50 11.60 -1.84
CA SER A 176 -27.32 10.72 -1.72
C SER A 176 -26.28 11.28 -0.75
N CYS A 177 -26.18 12.60 -0.64
CA CYS A 177 -25.37 13.27 0.38
C CYS A 177 -26.02 13.23 1.79
N SER A 178 -27.33 13.00 1.90
CA SER A 178 -28.13 13.06 3.15
C SER A 178 -28.64 11.70 3.67
N ILE A 179 -28.84 10.67 2.81
CA ILE A 179 -29.29 9.30 3.11
C ILE A 179 -28.08 8.41 3.37
N THR A 180 -27.23 8.87 4.27
CA THR A 180 -26.35 7.99 5.03
C THR A 180 -26.80 7.91 6.49
N MET A 181 -28.08 8.26 6.69
CA MET A 181 -28.82 8.22 7.93
C MET A 181 -30.08 7.38 7.68
N GLY A 182 -30.03 6.07 7.93
CA GLY A 182 -31.24 5.24 7.99
C GLY A 182 -31.18 3.83 7.37
N ASP A 183 -30.73 2.88 8.19
CA ASP A 183 -31.13 1.45 8.30
C ASP A 183 -30.70 0.36 7.27
N LYS A 184 -29.78 -0.51 7.75
CA LYS A 184 -29.57 -1.99 7.60
C LYS A 184 -29.58 -2.63 6.18
N HIS A 185 -28.68 -3.54 5.77
CA HIS A 185 -27.81 -4.51 6.45
C HIS A 185 -26.76 -5.08 5.45
N LYS A 186 -25.54 -5.44 5.92
CA LYS A 186 -24.55 -6.39 5.32
C LYS A 186 -24.10 -6.16 3.86
N ASP A 187 -22.91 -5.58 3.66
CA ASP A 187 -21.69 -6.32 3.30
C ASP A 187 -20.48 -5.36 3.15
N ALA A 188 -19.30 -5.95 3.09
CA ALA A 188 -17.98 -5.37 3.33
C ALA A 188 -17.56 -4.11 2.52
N GLU A 189 -16.83 -3.25 3.23
CA GLU A 189 -15.63 -2.52 2.79
C GLU A 189 -15.75 -1.50 1.64
N LYS A 190 -16.33 -0.34 1.97
CA LYS A 190 -15.84 0.98 1.53
C LYS A 190 -16.34 2.02 2.53
N THR A 191 -15.51 2.37 3.51
CA THR A 191 -15.82 3.40 4.52
C THR A 191 -15.99 4.76 3.84
N THR A 192 -17.18 5.06 3.32
CA THR A 192 -17.57 6.41 2.92
C THR A 192 -17.84 7.21 4.19
N VAL A 193 -16.78 7.88 4.64
CA VAL A 193 -16.81 8.70 5.86
C VAL A 193 -17.79 9.85 5.70
N LEU A 194 -18.78 9.88 6.59
CA LEU A 194 -19.79 10.92 6.68
C LEU A 194 -19.21 12.16 7.35
N TRP A 195 -19.52 13.33 6.80
CA TRP A 195 -19.13 14.62 7.34
C TRP A 195 -20.35 15.29 7.94
N THR A 196 -20.35 15.44 9.25
CA THR A 196 -21.41 16.15 9.98
C THR A 196 -21.29 17.66 9.80
N SER A 197 -22.39 18.39 10.02
CA SER A 197 -22.38 19.86 9.94
C SER A 197 -21.34 20.50 10.86
N ASP A 198 -21.18 19.96 12.07
CA ASP A 198 -20.15 20.39 13.03
C ASP A 198 -18.73 20.14 12.49
N GLU A 199 -18.46 18.96 11.91
CA GLU A 199 -17.14 18.64 11.31
C GLU A 199 -16.82 19.53 10.10
N ILE A 200 -17.84 19.91 9.31
CA ILE A 200 -17.67 20.83 8.19
C ILE A 200 -17.31 22.23 8.69
N GLN A 201 -17.93 22.71 9.76
CA GLN A 201 -17.57 24.00 10.37
C GLN A 201 -16.15 24.00 10.95
N LEU A 202 -15.76 22.90 11.60
CA LEU A 202 -14.40 22.71 12.10
C LEU A 202 -13.38 22.69 10.96
N LEU A 203 -13.71 22.02 9.84
CA LEU A 203 -12.89 21.99 8.65
C LEU A 203 -12.68 23.39 8.05
N VAL A 204 -13.74 24.19 7.92
CA VAL A 204 -13.66 25.57 7.43
C VAL A 204 -12.76 26.39 8.36
N LYS A 205 -13.00 26.33 9.68
CA LYS A 205 -12.22 27.06 10.67
C LYS A 205 -10.73 26.68 10.63
N ALA A 206 -10.43 25.38 10.64
CA ALA A 206 -9.05 24.88 10.55
C ALA A 206 -8.38 25.31 9.23
N SER A 207 -9.10 25.25 8.11
CA SER A 207 -8.56 25.60 6.80
C SER A 207 -8.19 27.08 6.68
N ASN A 208 -8.89 27.97 7.38
CA ASN A 208 -8.57 29.40 7.45
C ASN A 208 -7.41 29.68 8.43
N THR A 209 -7.35 28.95 9.54
CA THR A 209 -6.29 29.10 10.55
C THR A 209 -4.94 28.64 10.02
N TYR A 210 -4.92 27.58 9.21
CA TYR A 210 -3.69 27.03 8.63
C TYR A 210 -3.69 27.32 7.12
N PRO A 211 -3.02 28.37 6.63
CA PRO A 211 -2.97 28.70 5.20
C PRO A 211 -2.10 27.72 4.40
N ALA A 212 -2.19 27.78 3.07
CA ALA A 212 -1.47 26.88 2.17
C ALA A 212 0.05 27.09 2.22
N GLY A 213 0.84 26.01 2.29
CA GLY A 213 2.31 26.11 2.27
C GLY A 213 3.07 24.78 2.41
N THR A 214 2.54 23.82 3.17
CA THR A 214 3.21 22.51 3.40
C THR A 214 2.23 21.34 3.25
N VAL A 215 2.74 20.16 2.88
CA VAL A 215 1.95 18.92 2.74
C VAL A 215 1.39 18.47 4.09
N ASP A 216 2.13 18.70 5.18
CA ASP A 216 1.73 18.38 6.56
C ASP A 216 0.51 19.17 7.05
N ARG A 217 0.13 20.24 6.35
CA ARG A 217 -1.08 21.02 6.65
C ARG A 217 -2.32 20.14 6.79
N TRP A 218 -2.47 19.14 5.94
CA TRP A 218 -3.67 18.29 5.94
C TRP A 218 -3.72 17.36 7.15
N ASN A 219 -2.57 16.98 7.70
CA ASN A 219 -2.47 16.25 8.96
C ASN A 219 -2.89 17.13 10.14
N VAL A 220 -2.37 18.36 10.21
CA VAL A 220 -2.73 19.32 11.26
C VAL A 220 -4.23 19.63 11.26
N ILE A 221 -4.84 19.79 10.08
CA ILE A 221 -6.28 20.01 9.95
C ILE A 221 -7.07 18.77 10.39
N ALA A 222 -6.62 17.56 10.01
CA ALA A 222 -7.27 16.31 10.42
C ALA A 222 -7.24 16.14 11.95
N ASP A 223 -6.08 16.40 12.57
CA ASP A 223 -5.89 16.33 14.02
C ASP A 223 -6.78 17.35 14.73
N TYR A 224 -6.82 18.60 14.25
CA TYR A 224 -7.69 19.64 14.79
C TYR A 224 -9.17 19.22 14.76
N ILE A 225 -9.65 18.65 13.65
CA ILE A 225 -11.04 18.18 13.53
C ILE A 225 -11.30 17.01 14.49
N ASN A 226 -10.35 16.08 14.61
CA ASN A 226 -10.47 14.91 15.49
C ASN A 226 -10.47 15.29 16.98
N GLU A 227 -9.76 16.35 17.35
CA GLU A 227 -9.72 16.87 18.71
C GLU A 227 -11.01 17.62 19.09
N HIS A 228 -11.57 18.38 18.13
CA HIS A 228 -12.67 19.32 18.38
C HIS A 228 -14.07 18.80 18.01
N ARG A 229 -14.18 17.62 17.39
CA ARG A 229 -15.47 16.98 17.10
C ARG A 229 -16.18 16.54 18.38
N LYS A 230 -17.51 16.74 18.42
CA LYS A 230 -18.34 16.41 19.59
C LYS A 230 -18.48 14.90 19.80
N ASP A 231 -18.64 14.16 18.71
CA ASP A 231 -18.73 12.70 18.76
C ASP A 231 -17.34 12.10 18.57
N LYS A 232 -16.75 11.54 19.64
CA LYS A 232 -15.44 10.86 19.58
C LYS A 232 -15.57 9.36 19.28
N SER A 233 -16.78 8.84 19.10
CA SER A 233 -17.03 7.42 18.85
C SER A 233 -16.76 7.00 17.40
N MET A 234 -16.86 7.91 16.42
CA MET A 234 -16.59 7.59 15.01
C MET A 234 -15.07 7.53 14.72
N PRO A 235 -14.62 6.78 13.70
CA PRO A 235 -13.20 6.69 13.34
C PRO A 235 -12.55 8.07 13.11
N PRO A 236 -11.26 8.25 13.48
CA PRO A 236 -10.55 9.49 13.23
C PRO A 236 -10.48 9.79 11.73
N LYS A 237 -10.63 11.06 11.36
CA LYS A 237 -10.46 11.53 9.99
C LYS A 237 -8.99 11.55 9.64
N ASN A 238 -8.65 11.12 8.42
CA ASN A 238 -7.29 11.17 7.88
C ASN A 238 -7.11 12.33 6.89
N GLU A 239 -5.87 12.73 6.64
CA GLU A 239 -5.49 13.77 5.65
C GLU A 239 -6.18 13.59 4.28
N LYS A 240 -6.24 12.35 3.78
CA LYS A 240 -6.88 12.04 2.48
C LYS A 240 -8.36 12.37 2.46
N GLN A 241 -9.05 12.18 3.60
CA GLN A 241 -10.48 12.46 3.73
C GLN A 241 -10.72 13.97 3.82
N VAL A 242 -9.87 14.68 4.55
CA VAL A 242 -9.87 16.15 4.61
C VAL A 242 -9.67 16.73 3.21
N ILE A 243 -8.64 16.28 2.48
CA ILE A 243 -8.37 16.74 1.11
C ILE A 243 -9.57 16.45 0.20
N LYS A 244 -10.10 15.23 0.23
CA LYS A 244 -11.26 14.85 -0.60
C LYS A 244 -12.48 15.73 -0.29
N GLN A 245 -12.74 16.02 0.98
CA GLN A 245 -13.86 16.86 1.39
C GLN A 245 -13.67 18.32 0.97
N VAL A 246 -12.48 18.88 1.17
CA VAL A 246 -12.17 20.26 0.75
C VAL A 246 -12.26 20.39 -0.75
N MET A 247 -11.73 19.44 -1.52
CA MET A 247 -11.82 19.45 -2.99
C MET A 247 -13.27 19.35 -3.47
N PHE A 248 -14.09 18.52 -2.81
CA PHE A 248 -15.52 18.41 -3.11
C PHE A 248 -16.27 19.71 -2.79
N SER A 249 -16.03 20.31 -1.63
CA SER A 249 -16.62 21.60 -1.23
C SER A 249 -16.16 22.75 -2.14
N PHE A 250 -14.88 22.78 -2.54
CA PHE A 250 -14.34 23.78 -3.45
C PHE A 250 -14.89 23.63 -4.87
N PHE A 251 -15.10 22.39 -5.31
CA PHE A 251 -15.79 22.11 -6.57
C PHE A 251 -17.22 22.66 -6.54
N LEU A 252 -17.99 22.39 -5.49
CA LEU A 252 -19.34 22.95 -5.34
C LEU A 252 -19.34 24.48 -5.22
N PHE A 253 -18.37 25.05 -4.52
CA PHE A 253 -18.27 26.49 -4.27
C PHE A 253 -17.81 27.28 -5.50
N SER A 254 -16.80 26.81 -6.25
CA SER A 254 -16.39 27.43 -7.52
C SER A 254 -17.53 27.43 -8.55
N PHE A 255 -18.30 26.36 -8.62
CA PHE A 255 -19.48 26.29 -9.49
C PHE A 255 -20.62 27.22 -9.02
N LYS A 256 -20.79 27.40 -7.70
CA LYS A 256 -21.77 28.35 -7.15
C LYS A 256 -21.35 29.81 -7.36
N ILE A 257 -20.07 30.13 -7.21
CA ILE A 257 -19.54 31.47 -7.53
C ILE A 257 -19.77 31.78 -9.00
N CYS A 258 -19.46 30.88 -9.94
CA CYS A 258 -19.73 31.10 -11.36
C CYS A 258 -21.21 31.42 -11.63
N ARG A 259 -22.15 30.73 -10.97
CA ARG A 259 -23.59 31.03 -11.09
C ARG A 259 -23.93 32.43 -10.56
N ASP A 260 -23.33 32.82 -9.42
CA ASP A 260 -23.64 34.09 -8.75
C ASP A 260 -22.96 35.28 -9.46
N THR A 261 -21.74 35.16 -10.01
CA THR A 261 -21.11 36.21 -10.84
C THR A 261 -21.79 36.39 -12.19
N VAL A 262 -22.22 35.31 -12.86
CA VAL A 262 -22.94 35.43 -14.14
C VAL A 262 -24.33 36.07 -13.93
N SER A 263 -25.03 35.76 -12.83
CA SER A 263 -26.30 36.43 -12.47
C SER A 263 -26.13 37.91 -12.11
N VAL A 264 -25.04 38.31 -11.45
CA VAL A 264 -24.79 39.71 -11.09
C VAL A 264 -24.36 40.52 -12.31
N ILE A 265 -23.54 39.96 -13.21
CA ILE A 265 -23.15 40.63 -14.46
C ILE A 265 -24.38 40.81 -15.38
N TYR A 266 -25.30 39.86 -15.41
CA TYR A 266 -26.55 39.98 -16.18
C TYR A 266 -27.60 40.95 -15.59
N ASN A 267 -27.48 41.33 -14.31
CA ASN A 267 -28.34 42.36 -13.70
C ASN A 267 -27.77 43.79 -13.86
N ILE A 268 -26.55 43.92 -14.37
CA ILE A 268 -25.91 45.21 -14.66
C ILE A 268 -26.04 45.56 -16.16
N TYR A 269 -26.38 44.59 -17.01
CA TYR A 269 -26.55 44.74 -18.47
C TYR A 269 -28.00 44.49 -18.97
N VAL A 270 -29.00 44.67 -18.10
CA VAL A 270 -30.42 44.86 -18.46
C VAL A 270 -30.86 46.19 -17.88
#